data_AF-A0A1Z4QG30-F1
#
_entry.id   AF-A0A1Z4QG30-F1
#
_cell.length_a   1.000
_cell.length_b   1.000
_cell.length_c   1.000
_cell.angle_alpha   90.00
_cell.angle_beta   90.00
_cell.angle_gamma   90.00
#
_symmetry.space_group_name_H-M   'P 1'
#
loop_
_entity.id
_entity.type
_entity.pdbx_description
1 polymer ?
#
loop_
_entity_poly.entity_id
_entity_poly.type
_entity_poly.pdbx_seq_one_letter_code
_entity_poly.pdbx_strand_id
1 'polypeptide(L)'
;MTSPLKIVQTADQRQIAEFFRESAGQWRSERRYYTLPTGETKEMVSNITIEFLEQGCDQLQKLAQLHDLPDSISLICGAAVTWVSINTLKDSQESQGSTLFGALGNTLYRDRGFATSKPVTAKYDFPNPKTLYLRTEYNNSVFEEELKLIGNKYRTRQTIISRAGEQLMIGQYLEKRIESKIRV
;
A
#
# COMPACT_ATOMS: atom_id res chain seq x y z
N MET A 1 -28.22 12.80 -18.44
CA MET A 1 -27.04 12.31 -19.17
C MET A 1 -25.82 12.47 -18.27
N THR A 2 -25.29 11.37 -17.73
CA THR A 2 -24.10 11.39 -16.86
C THR A 2 -22.85 11.38 -17.74
N SER A 3 -21.87 12.25 -17.47
CA SER A 3 -20.68 12.36 -18.32
C SER A 3 -19.77 11.13 -18.21
N PRO A 4 -19.06 10.73 -19.28
CA PRO A 4 -18.15 9.59 -19.27
C PRO A 4 -17.07 9.67 -18.18
N LEU A 5 -16.55 10.88 -17.93
CA LEU A 5 -15.58 11.16 -16.86
C LEU A 5 -16.12 10.82 -15.46
N LYS A 6 -17.40 11.11 -15.19
CA LYS A 6 -18.04 10.75 -13.90
C LYS A 6 -18.20 9.24 -13.74
N ILE A 7 -18.44 8.51 -14.84
CA ILE A 7 -18.60 7.05 -14.85
C ILE A 7 -17.26 6.36 -14.57
N VAL A 8 -16.17 6.79 -15.22
CA VAL A 8 -14.82 6.25 -14.99
C VAL A 8 -14.38 6.52 -13.55
N GLN A 9 -14.56 7.75 -13.05
CA GLN A 9 -14.21 8.08 -11.66
C GLN A 9 -14.98 7.25 -10.63
N THR A 10 -16.26 6.96 -10.87
CA THR A 10 -17.04 6.12 -9.95
C THR A 10 -16.66 4.64 -10.03
N ALA A 11 -16.19 4.16 -11.17
CA ALA A 11 -15.66 2.79 -11.31
C ALA A 11 -14.35 2.62 -10.53
N ASP A 12 -13.40 3.55 -10.69
CA ASP A 12 -12.10 3.51 -10.00
C ASP A 12 -12.27 3.62 -8.48
N GLN A 13 -13.22 4.46 -8.03
CA GLN A 13 -13.58 4.60 -6.62
C GLN A 13 -14.15 3.30 -6.02
N ARG A 14 -14.98 2.57 -6.77
CA ARG A 14 -15.50 1.28 -6.32
C ARG A 14 -14.40 0.22 -6.28
N GLN A 15 -13.53 0.21 -7.29
CA GLN A 15 -12.42 -0.74 -7.37
C GLN A 15 -11.43 -0.58 -6.23
N ILE A 16 -11.02 0.65 -5.89
CA ILE A 16 -10.10 0.87 -4.77
C ILE A 16 -10.71 0.45 -3.42
N ALA A 17 -11.99 0.75 -3.22
CA ALA A 17 -12.69 0.36 -2.00
C ALA A 17 -12.81 -1.18 -1.89
N GLU A 18 -13.15 -1.86 -2.98
CA GLU A 18 -13.20 -3.33 -3.03
C GLU A 18 -11.82 -3.94 -2.78
N PHE A 19 -10.77 -3.43 -3.43
CA PHE A 19 -9.40 -3.90 -3.23
C PHE A 19 -8.92 -3.75 -1.79
N PHE A 20 -9.23 -2.63 -1.12
CA PHE A 20 -8.90 -2.43 0.30
C PHE A 20 -9.72 -3.33 1.22
N ARG A 21 -11.01 -3.53 0.96
CA ARG A 21 -11.83 -4.51 1.72
C ARG A 21 -11.28 -5.93 1.57
N GLU A 22 -10.94 -6.33 0.36
CA GLU A 22 -10.32 -7.64 0.10
C GLU A 22 -8.88 -7.76 0.58
N SER A 23 -8.21 -6.64 0.87
CA SER A 23 -6.89 -6.63 1.51
C SER A 23 -6.99 -6.66 3.05
N ALA A 24 -8.13 -6.29 3.63
CA ALA A 24 -8.29 -6.22 5.08
C ALA A 24 -8.07 -7.60 5.74
N GLY A 25 -7.44 -7.61 6.91
CA GLY A 25 -7.07 -8.80 7.68
C GLY A 25 -5.57 -8.88 7.99
N GLN A 26 -5.15 -10.03 8.49
CA GLN A 26 -3.76 -10.29 8.90
C GLN A 26 -3.01 -11.10 7.85
N TRP A 27 -1.75 -10.76 7.62
CA TRP A 27 -0.90 -11.33 6.59
C TRP A 27 0.49 -11.61 7.14
N ARG A 28 1.07 -12.75 6.77
CA ARG A 28 2.50 -12.97 6.86
C ARG A 28 3.13 -12.63 5.51
N SER A 29 3.97 -11.61 5.49
CA SER A 29 4.69 -11.09 4.32
C SER A 29 6.13 -11.59 4.33
N GLU A 30 6.52 -12.29 3.28
CA GLU A 30 7.90 -12.69 3.00
C GLU A 30 8.41 -11.80 1.89
N ARG A 31 9.47 -11.05 2.16
CA ARG A 31 10.01 -10.09 1.21
C ARG A 31 11.48 -10.33 0.95
N ARG A 32 11.87 -10.12 -0.31
CA ARG A 32 13.25 -10.11 -0.75
C ARG A 32 13.52 -8.84 -1.53
N TYR A 33 14.57 -8.12 -1.16
CA TYR A 33 15.09 -6.99 -1.91
C TYR A 33 16.35 -7.41 -2.67
N TYR A 34 16.45 -6.96 -3.91
CA TYR A 34 17.62 -7.08 -4.77
C TYR A 34 18.20 -5.69 -4.99
N THR A 35 19.41 -5.43 -4.50
CA THR A 35 20.16 -4.20 -4.81
C THR A 35 20.83 -4.40 -6.15
N LEU A 36 20.35 -3.72 -7.19
CA LEU A 36 20.76 -4.02 -8.57
C LEU A 36 22.24 -3.71 -8.85
N PRO A 37 22.84 -2.60 -8.38
CA PRO A 37 24.25 -2.33 -8.65
C PRO A 37 25.23 -3.32 -8.02
N THR A 38 24.88 -3.91 -6.86
CA THR A 38 25.76 -4.81 -6.10
C THR A 38 25.40 -6.29 -6.26
N GLY A 39 24.17 -6.60 -6.65
CA GLY A 39 23.62 -7.95 -6.68
C GLY A 39 23.26 -8.51 -5.30
N GLU A 40 23.37 -7.72 -4.23
CA GLU A 40 23.07 -8.16 -2.87
C GLU A 40 21.58 -8.42 -2.68
N THR A 41 21.28 -9.46 -1.90
CA THR A 41 19.91 -9.82 -1.55
C THR A 41 19.67 -9.66 -0.05
N LYS A 42 18.51 -9.12 0.32
CA LYS A 42 18.06 -9.03 1.71
C LYS A 42 16.67 -9.62 1.86
N GLU A 43 16.55 -10.61 2.74
CA GLU A 43 15.29 -11.26 3.07
C GLU A 43 14.76 -10.82 4.42
N MET A 44 13.45 -10.66 4.51
CA MET A 44 12.78 -10.25 5.75
C MET A 44 11.39 -10.87 5.81
N VAL A 45 10.90 -11.14 7.01
CA VAL A 45 9.52 -11.57 7.25
C VAL A 45 8.82 -10.52 8.08
N SER A 46 7.55 -10.23 7.79
CA SER A 46 6.75 -9.30 8.57
C SER A 46 5.34 -9.82 8.76
N ASN A 47 4.79 -9.62 9.95
CA ASN A 47 3.35 -9.74 10.16
C ASN A 47 2.72 -8.37 9.90
N ILE A 48 1.73 -8.32 9.01
CA ILE A 48 1.05 -7.11 8.57
C ILE A 48 -0.43 -7.24 8.95
N THR A 49 -1.00 -6.20 9.55
CA THR A 49 -2.44 -6.07 9.75
C THR A 49 -2.97 -4.93 8.92
N ILE A 50 -4.05 -5.17 8.20
CA ILE A 50 -4.71 -4.19 7.33
C ILE A 50 -6.15 -4.03 7.79
N GLU A 51 -6.55 -2.81 8.09
CA GLU A 51 -7.92 -2.46 8.44
C GLU A 51 -8.49 -1.57 7.34
N PHE A 52 -9.71 -1.88 6.90
CA PHE A 52 -10.44 -1.03 5.96
C PHE A 52 -10.96 0.21 6.70
N LEU A 53 -10.80 1.38 6.09
CA LEU A 53 -11.30 2.64 6.63
C LEU A 53 -12.47 3.14 5.78
N GLU A 54 -13.63 3.24 6.41
CA GLU A 54 -14.83 3.83 5.81
C GLU A 54 -14.69 5.35 5.68
N GLN A 55 -15.38 5.93 4.69
CA GLN A 55 -15.43 7.38 4.50
C GLN A 55 -15.82 8.10 5.80
N GLY A 56 -15.12 9.19 6.10
CA GLY A 56 -15.46 10.08 7.20
C GLY A 56 -14.98 9.62 8.58
N CYS A 57 -14.30 8.47 8.72
CA CYS A 57 -13.72 8.09 10.00
C CYS A 57 -12.56 9.03 10.43
N ASP A 58 -12.31 9.12 11.73
CA ASP A 58 -11.31 10.02 12.32
C ASP A 58 -9.91 9.88 11.70
N GLN A 59 -9.51 8.65 11.34
CA GLN A 59 -8.20 8.40 10.72
C GLN A 59 -8.09 9.04 9.34
N LEU A 60 -9.16 9.00 8.54
CA LEU A 60 -9.18 9.64 7.22
C LEU A 60 -9.32 11.15 7.33
N GLN A 61 -10.06 11.67 8.32
CA GLN A 61 -10.12 13.12 8.56
C GLN A 61 -8.75 13.68 8.95
N LYS A 62 -8.03 13.01 9.86
CA LYS A 62 -6.67 13.38 10.24
C LYS A 62 -5.70 13.30 9.06
N LEU A 63 -5.83 12.27 8.22
CA LEU A 63 -5.02 12.14 7.03
C LEU A 63 -5.31 13.27 6.02
N ALA A 64 -6.57 13.65 5.83
CA ALA A 64 -6.94 14.76 4.96
C ALA A 64 -6.34 16.09 5.45
N GLN A 65 -6.40 16.36 6.75
CA GLN A 65 -5.77 17.52 7.38
C GLN A 65 -4.25 17.51 7.22
N LEU A 66 -3.60 16.35 7.37
CA LEU A 66 -2.15 16.22 7.18
C LEU A 66 -1.69 16.56 5.75
N HIS A 67 -2.59 16.46 4.78
CA HIS A 67 -2.36 16.81 3.37
C HIS A 67 -2.96 18.17 2.99
N ASP A 68 -3.35 18.98 3.97
CA ASP A 68 -3.94 20.31 3.78
C ASP A 68 -5.16 20.30 2.84
N LEU A 69 -5.94 19.21 2.84
CA LEU A 69 -7.17 19.12 2.06
C LEU A 69 -8.27 20.00 2.69
N PRO A 70 -9.07 20.72 1.89
CA PRO A 70 -10.22 21.48 2.40
C PRO A 70 -11.23 20.58 3.11
N ASP A 71 -11.84 21.05 4.20
CA ASP A 71 -12.83 20.30 5.00
C ASP A 71 -14.06 19.83 4.19
N SER A 72 -14.36 20.50 3.06
CA SER A 72 -15.42 20.09 2.14
C SER A 72 -15.08 18.85 1.31
N ILE A 73 -13.82 18.39 1.32
CA ILE A 73 -13.34 17.25 0.54
C ILE A 73 -13.10 16.07 1.49
N SER A 74 -13.83 14.98 1.26
CA SER A 74 -13.67 13.74 2.00
C SER A 74 -13.01 12.67 1.15
N LEU A 75 -11.97 12.05 1.70
CA LEU A 75 -11.43 10.79 1.18
C LEU A 75 -12.55 9.73 1.15
N ILE A 76 -12.64 8.97 0.08
CA ILE A 76 -13.78 8.06 -0.18
C ILE A 76 -13.68 6.72 0.56
N CYS A 77 -12.47 6.30 0.91
CA CYS A 77 -12.15 5.14 1.73
C CYS A 77 -10.64 5.15 2.00
N GLY A 78 -10.17 4.18 2.78
CA GLY A 78 -8.75 3.99 2.99
C GLY A 78 -8.38 2.67 3.62
N ALA A 79 -7.12 2.59 4.05
CA ALA A 79 -6.61 1.45 4.80
C ALA A 79 -5.64 1.93 5.88
N ALA A 80 -5.77 1.38 7.09
CA ALA A 80 -4.73 1.47 8.11
C ALA A 80 -3.89 0.20 8.03
N VAL A 81 -2.57 0.36 7.93
CA VAL A 81 -1.64 -0.77 7.84
C VAL A 81 -0.64 -0.69 8.98
N THR A 82 -0.51 -1.76 9.74
CA THR A 82 0.52 -1.92 10.77
C THR A 82 1.40 -3.11 10.45
N TRP A 83 2.67 -3.06 10.86
CA TRP A 83 3.59 -4.17 10.66
C TRP A 83 4.55 -4.34 11.82
N VAL A 84 4.98 -5.59 12.00
CA VAL A 84 6.13 -5.98 12.82
C VAL A 84 7.02 -6.87 11.96
N SER A 85 8.27 -6.44 11.74
CA SER A 85 9.27 -7.17 10.96
C SER A 85 10.23 -7.93 11.87
N ILE A 86 10.48 -9.18 11.52
CA ILE A 86 11.44 -10.06 12.19
C ILE A 86 12.56 -10.37 11.20
N ASN A 87 13.81 -10.21 11.64
CA ASN A 87 14.95 -10.63 10.85
C ASN A 87 15.12 -12.15 11.01
N THR A 88 14.91 -12.92 9.95
CA THR A 88 14.99 -14.38 9.98
C THR A 88 16.40 -14.92 10.23
N LEU A 89 17.44 -14.12 9.96
CA LEU A 89 18.84 -14.51 10.17
C LEU A 89 19.33 -14.25 11.60
N LYS A 90 18.71 -13.28 12.30
CA LYS A 90 19.13 -12.85 13.65
C LYS A 90 18.11 -13.15 14.75
N ASP A 91 16.96 -13.72 14.37
CA ASP A 91 15.80 -14.01 15.23
C ASP A 91 15.44 -12.85 16.19
N SER A 92 15.60 -11.63 15.67
CA SER A 92 15.41 -10.38 16.42
C SER A 92 14.40 -9.49 15.71
N GLN A 93 13.54 -8.81 16.47
CA GLN A 93 12.65 -7.79 15.93
C GLN A 93 13.49 -6.69 15.27
N GLU A 94 13.25 -6.45 13.97
CA GLU A 94 14.05 -5.50 13.18
C GLU A 94 13.38 -4.13 13.10
N SER A 95 12.05 -4.10 12.94
CA SER A 95 11.29 -2.86 12.91
C SER A 95 9.81 -3.10 13.18
N GLN A 96 9.10 -2.06 13.61
CA GLN A 96 7.65 -2.02 13.63
C GLN A 96 7.18 -0.65 13.14
N GLY A 97 5.96 -0.56 12.65
CA GLY A 97 5.40 0.72 12.23
C GLY A 97 3.95 0.64 11.82
N SER A 98 3.44 1.79 11.41
CA SER A 98 2.09 1.95 10.88
C SER A 98 2.09 2.98 9.76
N THR A 99 1.07 2.93 8.91
CA THR A 99 0.81 3.94 7.88
C THR A 99 -0.68 3.97 7.57
N LEU A 100 -1.17 5.13 7.16
CA LEU A 100 -2.54 5.34 6.69
C LEU A 100 -2.54 5.59 5.19
N PHE A 101 -3.51 5.01 4.51
CA PHE A 101 -3.82 5.25 3.12
C PHE A 101 -5.22 5.84 3.00
N GLY A 102 -5.41 6.82 2.14
CA GLY A 102 -6.70 7.42 1.82
C GLY A 102 -6.86 7.69 0.34
N ALA A 103 -7.99 7.33 -0.26
CA ALA A 103 -8.21 7.46 -1.69
C ALA A 103 -9.11 8.66 -2.02
N LEU A 104 -8.74 9.42 -3.05
CA LEU A 104 -9.59 10.44 -3.68
C LEU A 104 -9.20 10.63 -5.15
N GLY A 105 -10.17 10.50 -6.05
CA GLY A 105 -9.92 10.56 -7.50
C GLY A 105 -9.00 9.41 -7.93
N ASN A 106 -7.86 9.74 -8.53
CA ASN A 106 -6.79 8.78 -8.88
C ASN A 106 -5.55 8.92 -7.97
N THR A 107 -5.73 9.54 -6.80
CA THR A 107 -4.64 9.84 -5.87
C THR A 107 -4.83 9.09 -4.57
N LEU A 108 -3.75 8.45 -4.13
CA LEU A 108 -3.67 7.77 -2.84
C LEU A 108 -2.78 8.58 -1.90
N TYR A 109 -3.39 9.13 -0.87
CA TYR A 109 -2.77 9.93 0.18
C TYR A 109 -2.17 9.00 1.24
N ARG A 110 -0.94 9.29 1.68
CA ARG A 110 -0.22 8.51 2.68
C ARG A 110 0.32 9.42 3.78
N ASP A 111 0.26 8.98 5.02
CA ASP A 111 0.83 9.74 6.15
C ASP A 111 2.37 9.80 6.10
N ARG A 112 3.00 8.84 5.40
CA ARG A 112 4.45 8.75 5.23
C ARG A 112 4.83 8.06 3.92
N GLY A 113 6.06 8.34 3.46
CA GLY A 113 6.69 7.61 2.37
C GLY A 113 7.54 6.43 2.86
N PHE A 114 8.12 5.68 1.92
CA PHE A 114 9.02 4.56 2.23
C PHE A 114 10.28 5.00 2.98
N ALA A 115 10.86 6.14 2.59
CA ALA A 115 12.10 6.69 3.16
C ALA A 115 11.90 8.09 3.77
N THR A 116 10.67 8.49 4.07
CA THR A 116 10.36 9.80 4.66
C THR A 116 9.16 9.75 5.57
N SER A 117 9.22 10.46 6.68
CA SER A 117 8.08 10.65 7.59
C SER A 117 7.11 11.74 7.11
N LYS A 118 7.42 12.44 6.02
CA LYS A 118 6.54 13.45 5.44
C LYS A 118 5.38 12.77 4.71
N PRO A 119 4.17 13.38 4.72
CA PRO A 119 3.06 12.91 3.91
C PRO A 119 3.44 12.89 2.43
N VAL A 120 3.02 11.85 1.73
CA VAL A 120 3.25 11.69 0.28
C VAL A 120 1.98 11.23 -0.42
N THR A 121 1.92 11.49 -1.72
CA THR A 121 0.83 11.02 -2.57
C THR A 121 1.36 10.04 -3.61
N ALA A 122 0.57 9.03 -3.92
CA ALA A 122 0.79 8.16 -5.07
C ALA A 122 -0.31 8.37 -6.11
N LYS A 123 0.01 8.25 -7.39
CA LYS A 123 -1.01 7.95 -8.40
C LYS A 123 -1.30 6.46 -8.38
N TYR A 124 -2.57 6.11 -8.57
CA TYR A 124 -2.98 4.72 -8.63
C TYR A 124 -3.89 4.46 -9.83
N ASP A 125 -3.85 3.22 -10.29
CA ASP A 125 -4.70 2.67 -11.34
C ASP A 125 -4.85 1.16 -11.17
N PHE A 126 -5.81 0.60 -11.90
CA PHE A 126 -6.12 -0.82 -11.89
C PHE A 126 -5.95 -1.39 -13.30
N PRO A 127 -4.78 -1.97 -13.62
CA PRO A 127 -4.60 -2.70 -14.88
C PRO A 127 -5.61 -3.85 -15.05
N ASN A 128 -6.11 -4.39 -13.94
CA ASN A 128 -7.25 -5.29 -13.86
C ASN A 128 -7.88 -5.21 -12.45
N PRO A 129 -9.11 -5.73 -12.23
CA PRO A 129 -9.83 -5.55 -10.98
C PRO A 129 -9.14 -6.07 -9.70
N LYS A 130 -8.14 -6.95 -9.83
CA LYS A 130 -7.42 -7.55 -8.69
C LYS A 130 -5.97 -7.08 -8.59
N THR A 131 -5.55 -6.11 -9.40
CA THR A 131 -4.18 -5.59 -9.41
C THR A 131 -4.21 -4.08 -9.24
N LEU A 132 -3.69 -3.60 -8.12
CA LEU A 132 -3.48 -2.19 -7.83
C LEU A 132 -2.04 -1.82 -8.21
N TYR A 133 -1.89 -0.85 -9.12
CA TYR A 133 -0.60 -0.23 -9.39
C TYR A 133 -0.52 1.12 -8.67
N LEU A 134 0.63 1.42 -8.10
CA LEU A 134 0.94 2.66 -7.40
C LEU A 134 2.23 3.25 -7.96
N ARG A 135 2.24 4.56 -8.21
CA ARG A 135 3.44 5.32 -8.50
C ARG A 135 3.58 6.48 -7.53
N THR A 136 4.61 6.43 -6.69
CA THR A 136 4.96 7.49 -5.74
C THR A 136 6.28 8.13 -6.16
N GLU A 137 6.36 9.45 -6.13
CA GLU A 137 7.57 10.18 -6.50
C GLU A 137 7.90 11.23 -5.43
N TYR A 138 9.12 11.21 -4.91
CA TYR A 138 9.66 12.22 -4.00
C TYR A 138 11.18 12.12 -3.93
N ASN A 139 11.87 13.22 -3.60
CA ASN A 139 13.33 13.25 -3.42
C ASN A 139 14.13 12.71 -4.63
N ASN A 140 13.65 12.96 -5.86
CA ASN A 140 14.19 12.42 -7.13
C ASN A 140 14.19 10.88 -7.22
N SER A 141 13.45 10.22 -6.34
CA SER A 141 13.22 8.78 -6.36
C SER A 141 11.78 8.48 -6.78
N VAL A 142 11.63 7.40 -7.54
CA VAL A 142 10.35 6.87 -7.97
C VAL A 142 10.19 5.47 -7.38
N PHE A 143 8.99 5.22 -6.84
CA PHE A 143 8.59 3.95 -6.27
C PHE A 143 7.36 3.47 -7.03
N GLU A 144 7.51 2.40 -7.78
CA GLU A 144 6.44 1.75 -8.53
C GLU A 144 6.08 0.46 -7.83
N GLU A 145 4.85 0.36 -7.32
CA GLU A 145 4.37 -0.83 -6.60
C GLU A 145 3.23 -1.47 -7.37
N GLU A 146 3.31 -2.77 -7.63
CA GLU A 146 2.19 -3.58 -8.14
C GLU A 146 1.75 -4.53 -7.04
N LEU A 147 0.47 -4.47 -6.65
CA LEU A 147 -0.13 -5.34 -5.64
C LEU A 147 -1.25 -6.14 -6.27
N LYS A 148 -1.14 -7.47 -6.26
CA LYS A 148 -2.10 -8.36 -6.90
C LYS A 148 -2.69 -9.36 -5.93
N LEU A 149 -4.02 -9.34 -5.79
CA LEU A 149 -4.77 -10.33 -5.02
C LEU A 149 -4.85 -11.64 -5.81
N ILE A 150 -4.49 -12.74 -5.17
CA ILE A 150 -4.50 -14.09 -5.74
C ILE A 150 -5.46 -14.96 -4.92
N GLY A 151 -6.70 -15.05 -5.42
CA GLY A 151 -7.81 -15.62 -4.67
C GLY A 151 -8.03 -14.84 -3.36
N ASN A 152 -8.44 -15.54 -2.31
CA ASN A 152 -8.65 -14.93 -1.00
C ASN A 152 -7.52 -15.19 -0.01
N LYS A 153 -6.51 -16.01 -0.32
CA LYS A 153 -5.46 -16.42 0.64
C LYS A 153 -4.11 -15.76 0.42
N TYR A 154 -3.86 -15.25 -0.77
CA TYR A 154 -2.53 -14.78 -1.17
C TYR A 154 -2.61 -13.40 -1.82
N ARG A 155 -1.54 -12.63 -1.65
CA ARG A 155 -1.29 -11.39 -2.37
C ARG A 155 0.18 -11.38 -2.77
N THR A 156 0.47 -11.03 -4.02
CA THR A 156 1.83 -10.75 -4.46
C THR A 156 2.02 -9.26 -4.52
N ARG A 157 3.23 -8.80 -4.19
CA ARG A 157 3.62 -7.42 -4.42
C ARG A 157 5.00 -7.37 -5.07
N GLN A 158 5.20 -6.39 -5.93
CA GLN A 158 6.50 -6.03 -6.48
C GLN A 158 6.70 -4.54 -6.31
N THR A 159 7.93 -4.13 -5.98
CA THR A 159 8.31 -2.72 -5.91
C THR A 159 9.56 -2.52 -6.75
N ILE A 160 9.55 -1.52 -7.63
CA ILE A 160 10.74 -1.04 -8.33
C ILE A 160 11.07 0.34 -7.78
N ILE A 161 12.30 0.51 -7.33
CA ILE A 161 12.82 1.80 -6.84
C ILE A 161 13.86 2.28 -7.83
N SER A 162 13.62 3.46 -8.40
CA SER A 162 14.58 4.14 -9.27
C SER A 162 14.92 5.53 -8.73
N ARG A 163 16.08 6.05 -9.10
CA ARG A 163 16.52 7.40 -8.76
C ARG A 163 17.25 7.99 -9.96
N ALA A 164 16.88 9.22 -10.34
CA ALA A 164 17.45 9.90 -11.50
C ALA A 164 17.42 9.04 -12.80
N GLY A 165 16.37 8.23 -12.97
CA GLY A 165 16.17 7.36 -14.15
C GLY A 165 16.78 5.96 -14.06
N GLU A 166 17.65 5.70 -13.09
CA GLU A 166 18.34 4.41 -12.91
C GLU A 166 17.61 3.54 -11.89
N GLN A 167 17.42 2.25 -12.17
CA GLN A 167 16.82 1.31 -11.23
C GLN A 167 17.86 0.89 -10.19
N LEU A 168 17.51 1.02 -8.91
CA LEU A 168 18.41 0.75 -7.79
C LEU A 168 18.04 -0.53 -7.06
N MET A 169 16.74 -0.81 -6.93
CA MET A 169 16.27 -1.91 -6.11
C MET A 169 14.96 -2.50 -6.64
N ILE A 170 14.85 -3.81 -6.56
CA ILE A 170 13.60 -4.54 -6.78
C ILE A 170 13.22 -5.25 -5.48
N GLY A 171 12.00 -5.01 -4.99
CA GLY A 171 11.39 -5.76 -3.91
C GLY A 171 10.36 -6.74 -4.44
N GLN A 172 10.38 -7.99 -3.97
CA GLN A 172 9.37 -9.00 -4.27
C GLN A 172 8.78 -9.55 -2.98
N TYR A 173 7.46 -9.71 -2.96
CA TYR A 173 6.72 -10.03 -1.75
C TYR A 173 5.69 -11.14 -2.03
N LEU A 174 5.70 -12.17 -1.18
CA LEU A 174 4.60 -13.11 -1.04
C LEU A 174 3.90 -12.85 0.30
N GLU A 175 2.63 -12.53 0.25
CA GLU A 175 1.82 -12.22 1.42
C GLU A 175 0.72 -13.27 1.54
N LYS A 176 0.79 -14.06 2.62
CA LYS A 176 -0.17 -15.12 2.91
C LYS A 176 -1.08 -14.69 4.06
N ARG A 177 -2.39 -14.82 3.90
CA ARG A 177 -3.33 -14.58 5.00
C ARG A 177 -3.04 -15.49 6.18
N ILE A 178 -3.12 -14.93 7.37
CA ILE A 178 -3.09 -15.67 8.63
C ILE A 178 -4.55 -16.01 8.95
N GLU A 179 -4.94 -17.27 8.76
CA GLU A 179 -6.26 -17.75 9.16
C GLU A 179 -6.30 -17.81 10.69
N SER A 180 -7.30 -17.16 11.31
CA SER A 180 -7.58 -17.36 12.73
C SER A 180 -7.87 -18.84 12.95
N LYS A 181 -7.04 -19.54 13.72
CA LYS A 181 -7.44 -20.85 14.25
C LYS A 181 -8.64 -20.60 15.15
N ILE A 182 -9.83 -20.99 14.70
CA ILE A 182 -10.96 -21.19 15.61
C ILE A 182 -10.47 -22.25 16.59
N ARG A 183 -10.17 -21.84 17.83
CA ARG A 183 -10.04 -22.80 18.93
C ARG A 183 -11.47 -23.32 19.15
N VAL A 184 -11.75 -24.52 18.63
CA VAL A 184 -12.88 -25.33 19.06
C VAL A 184 -12.55 -25.87 20.45
#